data_AF-A0A511W0N8-F1
#
_entry.id   AF-A0A511W0N8-F1
#
_cell.length_a   1.000
_cell.length_b   1.000
_cell.length_c   1.000
_cell.angle_alpha   90.00
_cell.angle_beta   90.00
_cell.angle_gamma   90.00
#
_symmetry.space_group_name_H-M   'P 1'
#
loop_
_entity.id
_entity.type
_entity.pdbx_description
1 polymer ?
#
loop_
_entity_poly.entity_id
_entity_poly.type
_entity_poly.pdbx_seq_one_letter_code
_entity_poly.pdbx_strand_id
1 'polypeptide(L)' 'MKRKNHKYPITFGLFAFFITLFLAFLIESPYPILASLFVGFLILELSYYYYFNKQKKHNNL' A
#
# COMPACT_ATOMS: atom_id res chain seq x y z
N MET A 1 16.25 -21.81 -5.74
CA MET A 1 15.51 -20.59 -6.13
C MET A 1 14.62 -20.12 -4.98
N LYS A 2 15.08 -19.15 -4.17
CA LYS A 2 14.30 -18.57 -3.07
C LYS A 2 13.20 -17.69 -3.69
N ARG A 3 11.94 -18.15 -3.65
CA ARG A 3 10.77 -17.42 -4.17
C ARG A 3 10.70 -16.06 -3.46
N LYS A 4 11.15 -14.98 -4.10
CA LYS A 4 11.09 -13.61 -3.56
C LYS A 4 9.61 -13.21 -3.48
N ASN A 5 9.11 -13.24 -2.26
CA ASN A 5 7.74 -12.93 -1.82
C ASN A 5 7.17 -11.67 -2.49
N HIS A 6 6.34 -11.85 -3.51
CA HIS A 6 5.45 -10.81 -4.07
C HIS A 6 4.26 -10.47 -3.15
N LYS A 7 4.13 -11.14 -1.99
CA LYS A 7 3.01 -10.96 -1.06
C LYS A 7 3.09 -9.67 -0.22
N TYR A 8 4.29 -9.11 -0.05
CA TYR A 8 4.51 -7.94 0.82
C TYR A 8 3.79 -6.65 0.39
N PRO A 9 3.85 -6.19 -0.87
CA PRO A 9 3.23 -4.92 -1.25
C PRO A 9 1.69 -4.96 -1.13
N ILE A 10 1.09 -6.11 -1.41
CA ILE A 10 -0.37 -6.31 -1.31
C ILE A 10 -0.82 -6.26 0.14
N THR A 11 -0.10 -6.93 1.05
CA THR A 11 -0.41 -6.87 2.49
C THR A 11 -0.25 -5.46 3.06
N PHE A 12 0.71 -4.68 2.57
CA PHE A 12 0.94 -3.31 3.05
C PHE A 12 -0.16 -2.35 2.60
N GLY A 13 -0.60 -2.44 1.35
CA GLY A 13 -1.75 -1.69 0.83
C GLY A 13 -3.04 -2.02 1.58
N LEU A 14 -3.28 -3.30 1.87
CA LEU A 14 -4.45 -3.74 2.63
C LEU A 14 -4.44 -3.19 4.06
N PHE A 15 -3.28 -3.22 4.73
CA PHE A 15 -3.15 -2.71 6.10
C PHE A 15 -3.41 -1.19 6.16
N ALA A 16 -2.87 -0.45 5.19
CA ALA A 16 -3.06 0.98 5.09
C ALA A 16 -4.52 1.36 4.79
N PHE A 17 -5.22 0.56 3.99
CA PHE A 17 -6.65 0.74 3.72
C PHE A 17 -7.47 0.63 5.01
N PHE A 18 -7.28 -0.42 5.81
CA PHE A 18 -8.02 -0.59 7.07
C PHE A 18 -7.72 0.52 8.08
N ILE A 19 -6.46 0.97 8.20
CA ILE A 19 -6.07 2.08 9.07
C ILE A 19 -6.78 3.37 8.65
N THR A 20 -6.76 3.70 7.37
CA THR A 20 -7.40 4.93 6.87
C THR A 20 -8.91 4.87 6.90
N LEU A 21 -9.51 3.70 6.68
CA LEU A 21 -10.94 3.49 6.86
C LEU A 21 -11.36 3.77 8.31
N PHE A 22 -10.62 3.21 9.27
CA PHE A 22 -10.89 3.41 10.69
C PHE A 22 -10.74 4.87 11.09
N LEU A 23 -9.68 5.54 10.61
CA LEU A 23 -9.45 6.96 10.86
C LEU A 23 -10.54 7.84 10.24
N ALA A 24 -10.95 7.55 9.01
CA ALA A 24 -11.98 8.29 8.29
C ALA A 24 -13.37 8.13 8.94
N PHE A 25 -13.64 6.94 9.50
CA PHE A 25 -14.84 6.67 10.29
C PHE A 25 -14.82 7.45 11.61
N LEU A 26 -13.65 7.53 12.26
CA LEU A 26 -13.47 8.23 13.55
C LEU A 26 -13.68 9.74 13.44
N ILE A 27 -13.36 10.34 12.30
CA ILE A 27 -13.57 11.78 12.03
C ILE A 27 -14.96 12.09 11.47
N GLU A 28 -15.88 11.11 11.45
CA GLU A 28 -17.23 11.25 10.89
C GLU A 28 -17.22 11.84 9.47
N SER A 29 -16.24 11.43 8.66
CA SER A 29 -16.12 11.92 7.29
C SER A 29 -17.40 11.59 6.50
N PRO A 30 -17.92 12.50 5.67
CA PRO A 30 -19.08 12.24 4.83
C PRO A 30 -18.82 11.14 3.79
N TYR A 31 -17.55 10.87 3.45
CA TYR A 31 -17.17 9.86 2.46
C TYR A 31 -15.95 9.03 2.91
N PRO A 32 -16.08 8.25 3.98
CA PRO A 32 -14.94 7.56 4.59
C PRO A 32 -14.40 6.43 3.70
N ILE A 33 -15.29 5.82 2.92
CA ILE A 33 -14.94 4.77 1.94
C ILE A 33 -14.12 5.35 0.80
N LEU A 34 -14.54 6.48 0.18
CA LEU A 34 -13.77 7.10 -0.91
C LEU A 34 -12.38 7.55 -0.43
N ALA A 35 -12.30 8.16 0.76
CA ALA A 35 -11.04 8.60 1.33
C ALA A 35 -10.07 7.43 1.54
N SER A 36 -10.56 6.34 2.15
CA SER A 36 -9.78 5.13 2.36
C SER A 36 -9.36 4.46 1.04
N LEU A 37 -10.24 4.45 0.03
CA LEU A 37 -9.93 3.91 -1.29
C LEU A 37 -8.79 4.69 -1.96
N PHE A 38 -8.86 6.03 -1.92
CA PHE A 38 -7.88 6.91 -2.55
C PHE A 38 -6.51 6.79 -1.87
N VAL A 39 -6.49 6.81 -0.53
CA VAL A 39 -5.25 6.68 0.24
C VAL A 39 -4.68 5.26 0.12
N GLY A 40 -5.52 4.22 0.16
CA GLY A 40 -5.11 2.84 -0.05
C GLY A 40 -4.48 2.63 -1.43
N PHE A 41 -5.05 3.23 -2.48
CA PHE A 41 -4.51 3.17 -3.84
C PHE A 41 -3.14 3.85 -3.94
N LEU A 42 -2.99 5.06 -3.39
CA LEU A 42 -1.71 5.77 -3.35
C LEU A 42 -0.62 4.99 -2.62
N ILE A 43 -0.94 4.39 -1.47
CA ILE A 43 0.05 3.63 -0.68
C ILE A 43 0.42 2.32 -1.37
N LEU A 44 -0.52 1.69 -2.07
CA LEU A 44 -0.27 0.52 -2.90
C LEU A 44 0.68 0.88 -4.04
N GLU A 45 0.39 1.96 -4.77
CA GLU A 45 1.24 2.45 -5.86
C GLU A 45 2.66 2.81 -5.36
N LEU A 46 2.76 3.47 -4.21
CA LEU A 46 4.04 3.81 -3.59
C LEU A 46 4.82 2.56 -3.15
N SER A 47 4.12 1.54 -2.62
CA SER A 47 4.73 0.25 -2.26
C SER A 47 5.26 -0.49 -3.49
N TYR A 48 4.51 -0.47 -4.59
CA TYR A 48 4.94 -1.03 -5.87
C TYR A 48 6.16 -0.27 -6.41
N TYR A 49 6.13 1.05 -6.40
CA TYR A 49 7.25 1.88 -6.83
C TYR A 49 8.52 1.58 -6.02
N TYR A 50 8.41 1.55 -4.69
CA TYR A 50 9.54 1.24 -3.81
C TYR A 50 10.09 -0.17 -4.06
N TYR A 51 9.20 -1.16 -4.23
CA TYR A 51 9.60 -2.54 -4.53
C TYR A 51 10.32 -2.66 -5.87
N PHE A 52 9.79 -2.02 -6.91
CA PHE A 52 10.37 -2.06 -8.25
C PHE A 52 11.74 -1.37 -8.30
N ASN A 53 11.87 -0.23 -7.61
CA ASN A 53 13.13 0.50 -7.54
C ASN A 53 14.19 -0.26 -6.72
N LYS A 54 13.77 -0.96 -5.65
CA LYS A 54 14.64 -1.84 -4.87
C LYS A 54 15.13 -3.05 -5.67
N GLN A 55 14.31 -3.60 -6.56
CA GLN A 55 14.73 -4.68 -7.47
C GLN A 55 15.74 -4.21 -8.51
N LYS A 56 15.56 -3.01 -9.10
CA LYS A 56 16.56 -2.41 -10.00
C LYS A 56 17.92 -2.20 -9.32
N LYS A 57 17.93 -1.74 -8.07
CA LYS A 57 19.18 -1.54 -7.30
C LYS A 57 19.92 -2.84 -6.98
N HIS A 58 19.21 -3.97 -6.92
CA HIS A 58 19.79 -5.27 -6.57
C HIS A 58 20.24 -6.09 -7.79
N ASN A 59 19.85 -5.71 -9.01
CA ASN A 59 20.30 -6.35 -10.26
C ASN A 59 21.48 -5.62 -10.93
N ASN A 60 21.91 -4.47 -10.39
CA ASN A 60 23.05 -3.68 -10.88
C ASN A 60 24.29 -3.78 -9.96
N LEU A 61 24.34 -4.77 -9.07
CA LEU A 61 25.52 -5.19 -8.30
C LEU A 61 25.88 -6.62 -8.71
#